data_AF-A0A0K8V179-F1
#
_entry.id   AF-A0A0K8V179-F1
#
_cell.length_a   1.000
_cell.length_b   1.000
_cell.length_c   1.000
_cell.angle_alpha   90.00
_cell.angle_beta   90.00
_cell.angle_gamma   90.00
#
_symmetry.space_group_name_H-M   'P 1'
#
loop_
_entity.id
_entity.type
_entity.pdbx_description
1 polymer ?
#
loop_
_entity_poly.entity_id
_entity_poly.type
_entity_poly.pdbx_seq_one_letter_code
_entity_poly.pdbx_strand_id
1 'polypeptide(L)'
;MELENIVANTVYLKAREGGSDSNKGKSKKWRKILQFPHISQCIHLKDKLDISYGYVIDQQPIGRTLFRQFCESKRPIYFRYISFLDEVQRYDVEYDENRIAIAVDIGRRFLAIDTPAALNNGICDIGDVIRSTNENTVDD
;
A
#
# COMPACT_ATOMS: atom_id res chain seq x y z
N MET A 1 -31.83 -22.30 -28.73
CA MET A 1 -32.09 -21.02 -28.03
C MET A 1 -32.30 -21.19 -26.53
N GLU A 2 -33.36 -21.82 -26.01
CA GLU A 2 -33.56 -21.90 -24.55
C GLU A 2 -32.50 -22.76 -23.82
N LEU A 3 -32.16 -23.92 -24.36
CA LEU A 3 -31.17 -24.82 -23.75
C LEU A 3 -29.76 -24.21 -23.74
N GLU A 4 -29.36 -23.54 -24.82
CA GLU A 4 -28.06 -22.87 -24.92
C GLU A 4 -27.92 -21.76 -23.87
N ASN A 5 -28.98 -20.99 -23.62
CA ASN A 5 -28.99 -19.95 -22.59
C ASN A 5 -28.85 -20.55 -21.18
N ILE A 6 -29.56 -21.65 -20.90
CA ILE A 6 -29.45 -22.35 -19.62
C ILE A 6 -28.03 -22.91 -19.43
N VAL A 7 -27.43 -23.50 -20.45
CA VAL A 7 -26.05 -24.03 -20.41
C VAL A 7 -25.05 -22.89 -20.18
N ALA A 8 -25.17 -21.79 -20.92
CA ALA A 8 -24.28 -20.63 -20.77
C ALA A 8 -24.36 -20.03 -19.37
N ASN A 9 -25.56 -19.83 -18.83
CA ASN A 9 -25.77 -19.30 -17.48
C ASN A 9 -25.19 -20.25 -16.40
N THR A 10 -25.36 -21.55 -16.57
CA THR A 10 -24.82 -22.55 -15.64
C THR A 10 -23.29 -22.58 -15.66
N VAL A 11 -22.67 -22.51 -16.85
CA VAL A 11 -21.21 -22.43 -17.00
C VAL A 11 -20.66 -21.14 -16.38
N TYR A 12 -21.34 -20.02 -16.58
CA TYR A 12 -20.97 -18.73 -15.98
C TYR A 12 -21.02 -18.77 -14.45
N LEU A 13 -22.09 -19.31 -13.86
CA LEU A 13 -22.21 -19.44 -12.41
C LEU A 13 -21.08 -20.31 -11.83
N LYS A 14 -20.75 -21.43 -12.49
CA LYS A 14 -19.59 -22.27 -12.09
C LYS A 14 -18.26 -21.53 -12.18
N ALA A 15 -18.07 -20.67 -13.18
CA ALA A 15 -16.86 -19.85 -13.28
C ALA A 15 -16.79 -18.79 -12.17
N ARG A 16 -17.94 -18.21 -11.80
CA ARG A 16 -18.03 -17.18 -10.76
C ARG A 16 -17.86 -17.71 -9.34
N GLU A 17 -18.42 -18.88 -9.04
CA GLU A 17 -18.25 -19.52 -7.73
C GLU A 17 -16.78 -19.86 -7.44
N GLY A 18 -15.95 -19.92 -8.48
CA GLY A 18 -14.57 -20.39 -8.38
C GLY A 18 -14.62 -21.90 -8.17
N GLY A 19 -14.33 -22.66 -9.23
CA GLY A 19 -14.32 -24.12 -9.12
C GLY A 19 -13.49 -24.61 -7.93
N SER A 20 -13.79 -25.83 -7.45
CA SER A 20 -13.07 -26.52 -6.36
C SER A 20 -11.53 -26.56 -6.51
N ASP A 21 -11.03 -26.30 -7.72
CA ASP A 21 -9.62 -26.17 -8.01
C ASP A 21 -9.00 -24.91 -7.39
N SER A 22 -7.92 -25.11 -6.61
CA SER A 22 -7.08 -24.06 -6.00
C SER A 22 -6.56 -22.98 -6.97
N ASN A 23 -6.67 -23.24 -8.28
CA ASN A 23 -6.22 -22.34 -9.34
C ASN A 23 -7.13 -21.13 -9.59
N LYS A 24 -8.29 -21.01 -8.93
CA LYS A 24 -9.17 -19.82 -9.03
C LYS A 24 -9.43 -19.39 -10.48
N GLY A 25 -9.73 -20.36 -11.36
CA GLY A 25 -9.99 -20.12 -12.79
C GLY A 25 -8.74 -19.91 -13.67
N LYS A 26 -7.52 -19.96 -13.14
CA LYS A 26 -6.29 -19.82 -13.93
C LYS A 26 -6.06 -21.05 -14.81
N SER A 27 -5.59 -20.83 -16.04
CA SER A 27 -5.14 -21.89 -16.94
C SER A 27 -4.03 -22.74 -16.31
N LYS A 28 -4.03 -24.06 -16.52
CA LYS A 28 -2.97 -24.96 -16.05
C LYS A 28 -1.56 -24.55 -16.52
N LYS A 29 -1.45 -23.80 -17.62
CA LYS A 29 -0.19 -23.30 -18.20
C LYS A 29 0.09 -21.82 -17.91
N TRP A 30 -0.63 -21.18 -16.98
CA TRP A 30 -0.56 -19.72 -16.75
C TRP A 30 0.87 -19.20 -16.53
N ARG A 31 1.72 -19.96 -15.83
CA ARG A 31 3.14 -19.59 -15.61
C ARG A 31 3.95 -19.49 -16.90
N LYS A 32 3.66 -20.32 -17.90
CA LYS A 32 4.32 -20.27 -19.21
C LYS A 32 3.79 -19.10 -20.04
N ILE A 33 2.50 -18.77 -19.90
CA ILE A 33 1.87 -17.64 -20.59
C ILE A 33 2.42 -16.31 -20.05
N LEU A 34 2.56 -16.19 -18.73
CA LEU A 34 3.05 -14.99 -18.04
C LEU A 34 4.56 -15.05 -17.74
N GLN A 35 5.32 -15.80 -18.55
CA GLN A 35 6.77 -15.87 -18.39
C GLN A 35 7.41 -14.53 -18.77
N PHE A 36 8.26 -13.99 -17.90
CA PHE A 36 8.95 -12.73 -18.19
C PHE A 36 9.97 -12.88 -19.33
N PRO A 37 10.06 -11.88 -20.22
CA PRO A 37 11.12 -11.81 -21.21
C PRO A 37 12.48 -11.53 -20.55
N HIS A 38 13.56 -11.81 -21.26
CA HIS A 38 14.91 -11.44 -20.81
C HIS A 38 15.08 -9.90 -20.78
N ILE A 39 15.84 -9.38 -19.80
CA ILE A 39 15.99 -7.93 -19.59
C ILE A 39 16.47 -7.17 -20.84
N SER A 40 17.31 -7.80 -21.66
CA SER A 40 17.79 -7.21 -22.93
C SER A 40 16.66 -6.86 -23.90
N GLN A 41 15.55 -7.59 -23.86
CA GLN A 41 14.39 -7.31 -24.71
C GLN A 41 13.61 -6.08 -24.22
N CYS A 42 13.77 -5.71 -22.95
CA CYS A 42 13.04 -4.61 -22.32
C CYS A 42 13.78 -3.26 -22.41
N ILE A 43 15.05 -3.23 -22.83
CA ILE A 43 15.88 -2.01 -22.80
C ILE A 43 15.22 -0.86 -23.58
N HIS A 44 14.70 -1.15 -24.77
CA HIS A 44 14.05 -0.17 -25.64
C HIS A 44 12.75 0.43 -25.06
N LEU A 45 12.16 -0.20 -24.04
CA LEU A 45 10.96 0.32 -23.38
C LEU A 45 11.27 1.54 -22.52
N LYS A 46 12.52 1.66 -22.03
CA LYS A 46 12.95 2.79 -21.20
C LYS A 46 12.71 4.13 -21.90
N ASP A 47 12.96 4.20 -23.21
CA ASP A 47 12.84 5.44 -23.98
C ASP A 47 11.39 5.78 -24.33
N LYS A 48 10.46 4.82 -24.19
CA LYS A 48 9.03 5.00 -24.50
C LYS A 48 8.18 5.28 -23.27
N LEU A 49 8.71 5.00 -22.08
CA LEU A 49 7.97 5.08 -20.83
C LEU A 49 8.33 6.38 -20.11
N ASP A 50 7.32 6.99 -19.48
CA ASP A 50 7.58 8.00 -18.46
C ASP A 50 8.14 7.32 -17.20
N ILE A 51 9.27 7.82 -16.70
CA ILE A 51 9.97 7.29 -15.51
C ILE A 51 9.80 8.25 -14.32
N SER A 52 8.87 9.20 -14.41
CA SER A 52 8.53 10.09 -13.30
C SER A 52 8.04 9.30 -12.08
N TYR A 53 8.39 9.77 -10.89
CA TYR A 53 7.99 9.13 -9.63
C TYR A 53 6.46 9.02 -9.52
N GLY A 54 5.74 10.10 -9.83
CA GLY A 54 4.27 10.13 -9.75
C GLY A 54 3.62 9.11 -10.69
N TYR A 55 4.20 8.88 -11.87
CA TYR A 55 3.65 7.89 -12.80
C TYR A 55 4.00 6.45 -12.38
N VAL A 56 5.28 6.16 -12.13
CA VAL A 56 5.73 4.78 -11.90
C VAL A 56 5.41 4.29 -10.48
N ILE A 57 5.48 5.15 -9.47
CA ILE A 57 5.34 4.76 -8.06
C ILE A 57 3.94 5.05 -7.52
N ASP A 58 3.35 6.19 -7.83
CA ASP A 58 2.04 6.55 -7.25
C ASP A 58 0.87 5.95 -8.03
N GLN A 59 0.89 6.06 -9.38
CA GLN A 59 -0.22 5.60 -10.21
C GLN A 59 -0.18 4.10 -10.54
N GLN A 60 1.02 3.52 -10.70
CA GLN A 60 1.15 2.10 -11.06
C GLN A 60 1.29 1.20 -9.82
N PRO A 61 0.35 0.27 -9.56
CA PRO A 61 0.39 -0.56 -8.36
C PRO A 61 1.58 -1.54 -8.32
N ILE A 62 1.98 -2.06 -9.49
CA ILE A 62 3.15 -2.96 -9.60
C ILE A 62 4.44 -2.18 -9.31
N GLY A 63 4.58 -0.98 -9.89
CA GLY A 63 5.74 -0.11 -9.64
C GLY A 63 5.84 0.30 -8.17
N ARG A 64 4.73 0.71 -7.56
CA ARG A 64 4.62 0.96 -6.11
C ARG A 64 5.14 -0.22 -5.29
N THR A 65 4.71 -1.44 -5.63
CA THR A 65 5.07 -2.65 -4.89
C THR A 65 6.55 -2.98 -5.02
N LEU A 66 7.10 -2.91 -6.23
CA LEU A 66 8.53 -3.17 -6.49
C LEU A 66 9.43 -2.13 -5.80
N PHE A 67 9.02 -0.86 -5.79
CA PHE A 67 9.75 0.20 -5.09
C PHE A 67 9.77 -0.03 -3.58
N ARG A 68 8.64 -0.46 -2.99
CA ARG A 68 8.58 -0.82 -1.57
C ARG A 68 9.53 -1.96 -1.21
N GLN A 69 9.54 -3.02 -2.02
CA GLN A 69 10.49 -4.13 -1.85
C GLN A 69 11.95 -3.67 -1.96
N PHE A 70 12.24 -2.75 -2.89
CA PHE A 70 13.55 -2.14 -3.01
C PHE A 70 13.94 -1.34 -1.75
N CYS A 71 13.04 -0.51 -1.23
CA CYS A 71 13.28 0.27 -0.02
C CYS A 71 13.52 -0.64 1.19
N GLU A 72 12.71 -1.68 1.35
CA GLU A 72 12.85 -2.68 2.41
C GLU A 72 14.21 -3.39 2.36
N SER A 73 14.63 -3.85 1.17
CA SER A 73 15.87 -4.63 1.03
C SER A 73 17.14 -3.78 1.04
N LYS A 74 17.11 -2.59 0.43
CA LYS A 74 18.33 -1.83 0.08
C LYS A 74 18.45 -0.47 0.76
N ARG A 75 17.35 0.10 1.26
CA ARG A 75 17.33 1.48 1.78
C ARG A 75 16.42 1.60 3.02
N PRO A 76 16.90 1.16 4.20
CA PRO A 76 16.07 1.12 5.41
C PRO A 76 15.54 2.50 5.85
N ILE A 77 16.25 3.58 5.56
CA ILE A 77 15.77 4.95 5.82
C ILE A 77 14.49 5.25 5.05
N TYR A 78 14.44 4.91 3.76
CA TYR A 78 13.24 5.12 2.94
C TYR A 78 12.12 4.17 3.33
N PHE A 79 12.47 2.95 3.75
CA PHE A 79 11.49 2.02 4.30
C PHE A 79 10.80 2.60 5.54
N ARG A 80 11.54 3.27 6.43
CA ARG A 80 10.96 3.95 7.60
C ARG A 80 9.91 5.01 7.21
N TYR A 81 10.15 5.81 6.16
CA TYR A 81 9.15 6.78 5.68
C TYR A 81 7.93 6.09 5.07
N ILE A 82 8.13 5.01 4.32
CA ILE A 82 7.04 4.23 3.75
C ILE A 82 6.18 3.62 4.87
N SER A 83 6.80 3.04 5.90
CA SER A 83 6.08 2.50 7.06
C SER A 83 5.30 3.60 7.79
N PHE A 84 5.88 4.79 7.95
CA PHE A 84 5.15 5.93 8.51
C PHE A 84 3.89 6.25 7.71
N LEU A 85 4.00 6.36 6.38
CA LEU A 85 2.86 6.64 5.50
C LEU A 85 1.77 5.55 5.58
N ASP A 86 2.17 4.29 5.73
CA ASP A 86 1.20 3.19 5.88
C ASP A 86 0.43 3.28 7.21
N GLU A 87 1.08 3.70 8.29
CA GLU A 87 0.44 3.88 9.59
C GLU A 87 -0.46 5.12 9.61
N VAL A 88 -0.07 6.21 8.92
CA VAL A 88 -0.94 7.38 8.72
C VAL A 88 -2.17 6.99 7.89
N GLN A 89 -1.98 6.22 6.82
CA GLN A 89 -3.11 5.72 6.03
C GLN A 89 -4.04 4.83 6.87
N ARG A 90 -3.49 4.04 7.78
CA ARG A 90 -4.27 3.23 8.74
C ARG A 90 -5.04 4.13 9.72
N TYR A 91 -4.40 5.16 10.25
CA TYR A 91 -5.03 6.15 11.13
C TYR A 91 -6.25 6.81 10.47
N ASP A 92 -6.14 7.17 9.18
CA ASP A 92 -7.21 7.86 8.44
C ASP A 92 -8.47 7.02 8.22
N VAL A 93 -8.35 5.69 8.17
CA VAL A 93 -9.47 4.77 7.90
C VAL A 93 -10.02 4.10 9.16
N GLU A 94 -9.39 4.30 10.31
CA GLU A 94 -9.76 3.67 11.57
C GLU A 94 -10.89 4.44 12.29
N TYR A 95 -11.66 3.73 13.11
CA TYR A 95 -12.68 4.34 13.96
C TYR A 95 -12.09 5.23 15.06
N ASP A 96 -12.84 6.24 15.48
CA ASP A 96 -12.41 7.25 16.47
C ASP A 96 -11.90 6.64 17.78
N GLU A 97 -12.50 5.54 18.23
CA GLU A 97 -12.11 4.81 19.46
C GLU A 97 -10.65 4.34 19.44
N ASN A 98 -10.17 3.88 18.28
CA ASN A 98 -8.81 3.35 18.10
C ASN A 98 -7.83 4.39 17.55
N ARG A 99 -8.35 5.49 16.98
CA ARG A 99 -7.57 6.52 16.30
C ARG A 99 -6.53 7.19 17.21
N ILE A 100 -6.89 7.44 18.48
CA ILE A 100 -5.99 8.03 19.47
C ILE A 100 -4.79 7.11 19.76
N ALA A 101 -5.04 5.82 19.93
CA ALA A 101 -3.98 4.85 20.20
C ALA A 101 -2.99 4.76 19.04
N ILE A 102 -3.48 4.77 17.80
CA ILE A 102 -2.65 4.77 16.60
C ILE A 102 -1.82 6.06 16.49
N ALA A 103 -2.42 7.23 16.73
CA ALA A 103 -1.67 8.49 16.70
C ALA A 103 -0.55 8.56 17.75
N VAL A 104 -0.82 8.11 18.97
CA VAL A 104 0.20 8.05 20.03
C VAL A 104 1.36 7.16 19.61
N ASP A 105 1.05 6.01 19.01
CA ASP A 105 2.05 5.07 18.53
C ASP A 105 2.86 5.63 17.34
N ILE A 106 2.22 6.30 16.38
CA ILE A 106 2.89 7.01 15.29
C ILE A 106 3.84 8.09 15.83
N GLY A 107 3.36 8.92 16.76
CA GLY A 107 4.14 9.99 17.38
C GLY A 107 5.40 9.48 18.07
N ARG A 108 5.29 8.39 18.84
CA ARG A 108 6.43 7.75 19.50
C ARG A 108 7.39 7.09 18.50
N ARG A 109 6.88 6.28 17.57
CA ARG A 109 7.71 5.46 16.67
C ARG A 109 8.45 6.30 15.64
N PHE A 110 7.82 7.33 15.09
CA PHE A 110 8.33 8.05 13.92
C PHE A 110 8.77 9.49 14.20
N LEU A 111 8.07 10.18 15.11
CA LEU A 111 8.26 11.61 15.34
C LEU A 111 9.05 11.93 16.62
N ALA A 112 9.46 10.90 17.39
CA ALA A 112 10.13 11.05 18.68
C ALA A 112 9.35 11.96 19.66
N ILE A 113 8.02 11.91 19.58
CA ILE A 113 7.14 12.61 20.52
C ILE A 113 6.95 11.69 21.73
N ASP A 114 7.63 12.02 22.83
CA ASP A 114 7.36 11.42 24.14
C ASP A 114 6.04 11.98 24.65
N THR A 115 4.94 11.27 24.38
CA THR A 115 3.62 11.70 24.83
C THR A 115 3.54 11.65 26.37
N PRO A 116 3.40 12.81 27.07
CA PRO A 116 2.97 12.79 28.46
C PRO A 116 1.52 12.29 28.48
N ALA A 117 1.08 11.73 29.61
CA ALA A 117 -0.21 11.08 29.82
C ALA A 117 -1.49 11.91 29.51
N ALA A 118 -1.37 13.13 28.96
CA ALA A 118 -2.44 14.08 28.72
C ALA A 118 -3.39 13.72 27.56
N LEU A 119 -3.01 12.84 26.63
CA LEU A 119 -3.90 12.40 25.54
C LEU A 119 -5.00 11.41 25.99
N ASN A 120 -4.96 10.92 27.24
CA ASN A 120 -6.00 10.06 27.80
C ASN A 120 -7.34 10.80 28.04
N ASN A 121 -7.36 12.14 27.97
CA ASN A 121 -8.53 12.94 28.32
C ASN A 121 -9.20 13.65 27.14
N GLY A 122 -9.01 13.18 25.90
CA GLY A 122 -9.87 13.54 24.75
C GLY A 122 -9.93 15.02 24.36
N ILE A 123 -8.98 15.85 24.79
CA ILE A 123 -9.04 17.32 24.58
C ILE A 123 -7.89 17.88 23.75
N CYS A 124 -6.84 17.12 23.44
CA CYS A 124 -5.71 17.65 22.68
C CYS A 124 -5.79 17.21 21.22
N ASP A 125 -6.11 18.14 20.33
CA ASP A 125 -5.92 17.95 18.90
C ASP A 125 -4.42 17.74 18.64
N ILE A 126 -4.05 16.66 17.95
CA ILE A 126 -2.64 16.31 17.68
C ILE A 126 -1.95 17.43 16.88
N GLY A 127 -2.73 18.22 16.14
CA GLY A 127 -2.26 19.44 15.47
C GLY A 127 -1.61 20.47 16.40
N ASP A 128 -2.09 20.61 17.64
CA ASP A 128 -1.56 21.57 18.60
C ASP A 128 -0.24 21.09 19.23
N VAL A 129 -0.09 19.77 19.41
CA VAL A 129 1.17 19.18 19.89
C VAL A 129 2.24 19.29 18.82
N ILE A 130 1.93 18.98 17.55
CA ILE A 130 2.89 19.10 16.44
C ILE A 130 3.32 20.56 16.21
N ARG A 131 2.42 21.52 16.41
CA ARG A 131 2.75 22.95 16.27
C ARG A 131 3.69 23.43 17.38
N SER A 132 3.52 22.95 18.61
CA SER A 132 4.39 23.33 19.74
C SER A 132 5.78 22.70 19.71
N THR A 133 5.98 21.51 19.11
CA THR A 133 7.33 20.95 18.92
C THR A 133 8.13 21.67 17.83
N ASN A 134 7.47 22.23 16.81
CA ASN A 134 8.13 23.00 15.74
C ASN A 134 8.57 24.41 16.16
N GLU A 135 8.04 24.97 17.25
CA GLU A 135 8.51 26.25 17.79
C GLU A 135 9.80 26.11 18.61
N ASN A 136 10.16 24.89 19.05
CA ASN A 136 11.34 24.62 19.87
C ASN A 136 12.58 24.18 19.09
N THR A 137 12.56 24.22 17.75
CA THR A 137 13.68 23.79 16.89
C THR A 137 14.33 24.93 16.07
N VAL A 138 14.07 26.20 16.41
CA VAL A 138 14.64 27.36 15.68
C VAL A 138 15.85 28.02 16.37
N ASP A 139 16.24 27.64 17.58
CA ASP A 139 17.45 28.17 18.23
C ASP A 139 18.45 27.04 18.56
N ASP A 140 19.27 26.67 17.57
CA ASP A 140 20.74 26.43 17.67
C ASP A 140 21.35 26.11 16.29
#